data_AF-A0A4Q3U964-F1
#
_entry.id   AF-A0A4Q3U964-F1
#
_cell.length_a   1.000
_cell.length_b   1.000
_cell.length_c   1.000
_cell.angle_alpha   90.00
_cell.angle_beta   90.00
_cell.angle_gamma   90.00
#
_symmetry.space_group_name_H-M   'P 1'
#
loop_
_entity.id
_entity.type
_entity.pdbx_description
1 polymer ?
#
loop_
_entity_poly.entity_id
_entity_poly.type
_entity_poly.pdbx_seq_one_letter_code
_entity_poly.pdbx_strand_id
1 'polypeptide(L)'
;MGTGLRVFRTAVDQLSIREEQILRLAANGLLDKQIASELSVTENTLRTYWRRIRLKLGEAPRSALAAHYIKGRSVEDFQDRGAWTLDVERKIVDYHGDREILPRGEISLEEALTSFHADDRERMADLIQTLSRIDAPPITVMVRVITPQGVQVVTTRLECVRDNQGKVIQIVGKPVPILDLTLTPERRAHFGVYRRDLISGAVDIDDGFREIYRIGIGERNIREAVLERYCPASRDKMSGMVEGMVESGPGRRRWTACLCFSDGEKLRVSGQSYLEEQAGRPTAFVGVVVAFY
;
A
#
# COMPACT_ATOMS: atom_id res chain seq x y z
N MET A 1 19.53 20.20 2.46
CA MET A 1 20.02 18.90 1.93
C MET A 1 19.19 18.48 0.69
N GLY A 2 19.17 19.27 -0.39
CA GLY A 2 18.34 18.98 -1.58
C GLY A 2 19.13 18.71 -2.87
N THR A 3 20.44 18.91 -2.86
CA THR A 3 21.26 18.93 -4.09
C THR A 3 21.74 17.53 -4.50
N GLY A 4 22.00 16.63 -3.55
CA GLY A 4 22.55 15.29 -3.85
C GLY A 4 21.55 14.32 -4.51
N LEU A 5 20.27 14.40 -4.14
CA LEU A 5 19.25 13.51 -4.69
C LEU A 5 18.96 13.80 -6.18
N ARG A 6 19.06 15.08 -6.57
CA ARG A 6 18.81 15.54 -7.94
C ARG A 6 19.91 15.12 -8.91
N VAL A 7 21.18 15.19 -8.48
CA VAL A 7 22.34 14.74 -9.27
C VAL A 7 22.35 13.23 -9.44
N PHE A 8 21.97 12.48 -8.41
CA PHE A 8 21.88 11.02 -8.49
C PHE A 8 20.80 10.55 -9.47
N ARG A 9 19.64 11.22 -9.53
CA ARG A 9 18.55 10.89 -10.47
C ARG A 9 19.04 10.99 -11.92
N THR A 10 19.69 12.11 -12.28
CA THR A 10 20.28 12.30 -13.62
C THR A 10 21.39 11.29 -13.95
N ALA A 11 22.09 10.77 -12.94
CA ALA A 11 23.13 9.76 -13.13
C ALA A 11 22.56 8.34 -13.31
N VAL A 12 21.41 8.02 -12.70
CA VAL A 12 20.69 6.76 -12.91
C VAL A 12 20.17 6.66 -14.35
N ASP A 13 19.74 7.78 -14.93
CA ASP A 13 19.29 7.84 -16.34
C ASP A 13 20.42 7.51 -17.34
N GLN A 14 21.68 7.55 -16.91
CA GLN A 14 22.85 7.22 -17.74
C GLN A 14 23.26 5.74 -17.65
N LEU A 15 22.58 4.94 -16.82
CA LEU A 15 22.80 3.50 -16.77
C LEU A 15 22.31 2.83 -18.05
N SER A 16 23.04 1.83 -18.51
CA SER A 16 22.50 0.93 -19.53
C SER A 16 21.41 0.04 -18.92
N ILE A 17 20.55 -0.51 -19.78
CA ILE A 17 19.50 -1.47 -19.39
C ILE A 17 20.06 -2.57 -18.48
N ARG A 18 21.25 -3.10 -18.81
CA ARG A 18 21.88 -4.18 -18.06
C ARG A 18 22.39 -3.74 -16.68
N GLU A 19 22.93 -2.54 -16.59
CA GLU A 19 23.40 -1.95 -15.32
C GLU A 19 22.24 -1.63 -14.39
N GLU A 20 21.13 -1.13 -14.93
CA GLU A 20 19.90 -0.90 -14.17
C GLU A 20 19.31 -2.21 -13.65
N GLN A 21 19.25 -3.25 -14.49
CA GLN A 21 18.78 -4.59 -14.09
C GLN A 21 19.55 -5.13 -12.87
N ILE A 22 20.88 -4.96 -12.86
CA ILE A 22 21.75 -5.40 -11.76
C ILE A 22 21.45 -4.63 -10.48
N LEU A 23 21.35 -3.30 -10.54
CA LEU A 23 20.99 -2.47 -9.39
C LEU A 23 19.61 -2.81 -8.84
N ARG A 24 18.65 -3.08 -9.71
CA ARG A 24 17.30 -3.50 -9.33
C ARG A 24 17.30 -4.83 -8.58
N LEU A 25 17.97 -5.85 -9.11
CA LEU A 25 18.04 -7.14 -8.44
C LEU A 25 18.77 -7.01 -7.10
N ALA A 26 19.80 -6.17 -7.02
CA ALA A 26 20.47 -5.87 -5.76
C ALA A 26 19.57 -5.12 -4.76
N ALA A 27 18.76 -4.18 -5.22
CA ALA A 27 17.74 -3.48 -4.43
C ALA A 27 16.65 -4.42 -3.90
N ASN A 28 16.34 -5.48 -4.65
CA ASN A 28 15.46 -6.56 -4.21
C ASN A 28 16.14 -7.57 -3.28
N GLY A 29 17.38 -7.32 -2.85
CA GLY A 29 18.10 -8.14 -1.87
C GLY A 29 18.92 -9.30 -2.45
N LEU A 30 18.92 -9.52 -3.77
CA LEU A 30 19.65 -10.65 -4.37
C LEU A 30 21.15 -10.46 -4.27
N LEU A 31 21.86 -11.51 -3.83
CA LEU A 31 23.33 -11.55 -3.78
C LEU A 31 23.93 -11.63 -5.19
N ASP A 32 25.19 -11.21 -5.35
CA ASP A 32 25.87 -11.16 -6.65
C ASP A 32 25.86 -12.51 -7.39
N LYS A 33 26.03 -13.63 -6.66
CA LYS A 33 25.92 -14.97 -7.24
C LYS A 33 24.51 -15.27 -7.80
N GLN A 34 23.48 -14.81 -7.10
CA GLN A 34 22.08 -14.96 -7.53
C GLN A 34 21.79 -14.06 -8.73
N ILE A 35 22.28 -12.80 -8.71
CA ILE A 35 22.15 -11.87 -9.85
C ILE A 35 22.86 -12.43 -11.09
N ALA A 36 24.06 -12.99 -10.91
CA ALA A 36 24.83 -13.60 -12.00
C ALA A 36 24.06 -14.78 -12.62
N SER A 37 23.49 -15.64 -11.78
CA SER A 37 22.62 -16.75 -12.21
C SER A 37 21.38 -16.25 -12.94
N GLU A 38 20.64 -15.29 -12.36
CA GLU A 38 19.40 -14.73 -12.90
C GLU A 38 19.62 -14.11 -14.29
N LEU A 39 20.75 -13.42 -14.47
CA LEU A 39 21.08 -12.75 -15.72
C LEU A 39 21.85 -13.66 -16.69
N SER A 40 22.12 -14.91 -16.34
CA SER A 40 22.96 -15.83 -17.12
C SER A 40 24.33 -15.24 -17.49
N VAL A 41 25.01 -14.63 -16.51
CA VAL A 41 26.38 -14.08 -16.65
C VAL A 41 27.30 -14.64 -15.57
N THR A 42 28.61 -14.52 -15.77
CA THR A 42 29.57 -14.88 -14.72
C THR A 42 29.66 -13.80 -13.63
N GLU A 43 30.08 -14.17 -12.42
CA GLU A 43 30.35 -13.19 -11.36
C GLU A 43 31.44 -12.17 -11.77
N ASN A 44 32.40 -12.57 -12.59
CA ASN A 44 33.42 -11.66 -13.14
C ASN A 44 32.83 -10.62 -14.09
N THR A 45 31.86 -11.02 -14.92
CA THR A 45 31.10 -10.10 -15.76
C THR A 45 30.28 -9.15 -14.89
N LEU A 46 29.65 -9.66 -13.82
CA LEU A 46 28.88 -8.84 -12.87
C LEU A 46 29.76 -7.80 -12.15
N ARG A 47 30.98 -8.17 -11.75
CA ARG A 47 31.97 -7.22 -11.17
C ARG A 47 32.31 -6.09 -12.15
N THR A 48 32.42 -6.40 -13.44
CA THR A 48 32.65 -5.38 -14.48
C THR A 48 31.47 -4.40 -14.55
N TYR A 49 30.22 -4.89 -14.51
CA TYR A 49 29.06 -4.02 -14.46
C TYR A 49 29.01 -3.17 -13.19
N TRP A 50 29.30 -3.74 -12.02
CA TRP A 50 29.38 -2.98 -10.77
C TRP A 50 30.41 -1.86 -10.82
N ARG A 51 31.56 -2.10 -11.45
CA ARG A 51 32.57 -1.06 -11.68
C ARG A 51 32.00 0.07 -12.55
N ARG A 52 31.32 -0.24 -13.65
CA ARG A 52 30.70 0.77 -14.53
C ARG A 52 29.58 1.55 -13.83
N ILE A 53 28.75 0.87 -13.04
CA ILE A 53 27.73 1.49 -12.20
C ILE A 53 28.35 2.49 -11.24
N ARG A 54 29.44 2.13 -10.55
CA ARG A 54 30.15 3.05 -9.64
C ARG A 54 30.77 4.24 -10.36
N LEU A 55 31.30 4.04 -11.56
CA LEU A 55 31.82 5.14 -12.38
C LEU A 55 30.72 6.16 -12.74
N LYS A 56 29.47 5.71 -12.90
CA LYS A 56 28.32 6.57 -13.24
C LYS A 56 27.67 7.20 -12.00
N LEU A 57 27.49 6.43 -10.94
CA LEU A 57 26.72 6.83 -9.75
C LEU A 57 27.56 7.31 -8.56
N GLY A 58 28.88 7.16 -8.66
CA GLY A 58 29.83 7.41 -7.58
C GLY A 58 30.31 6.13 -6.89
N GLU A 59 31.50 6.23 -6.28
CA GLU A 59 32.09 5.15 -5.49
C GLU A 59 31.34 5.01 -4.15
N ALA A 60 30.47 3.99 -4.08
CA ALA A 60 29.72 3.65 -2.88
C ALA A 60 29.56 2.11 -2.75
N PRO A 61 29.34 1.61 -1.51
CA PRO A 61 29.08 0.18 -1.31
C PRO A 61 27.77 -0.24 -1.99
N ARG A 62 27.68 -1.50 -2.42
CA ARG A 62 26.52 -2.06 -3.15
C ARG A 62 25.19 -1.76 -2.46
N SER A 63 25.13 -1.95 -1.14
CA SER A 63 23.94 -1.70 -0.34
C SER A 63 23.54 -0.22 -0.33
N ALA A 64 24.51 0.70 -0.31
CA ALA A 64 24.24 2.13 -0.40
C ALA A 64 23.74 2.50 -1.81
N LEU A 65 24.36 1.98 -2.87
CA LEU A 65 23.88 2.19 -4.24
C LEU A 65 22.47 1.63 -4.46
N ALA A 66 22.18 0.44 -3.92
CA ALA A 66 20.86 -0.17 -3.96
C ALA A 66 19.82 0.65 -3.16
N ALA A 67 20.17 1.10 -1.95
CA ALA A 67 19.30 1.95 -1.14
C ALA A 67 19.08 3.33 -1.78
N HIS A 68 20.09 3.90 -2.42
CA HIS A 68 19.98 5.14 -3.18
C HIS A 68 19.17 4.96 -4.45
N TYR A 69 19.30 3.82 -5.14
CA TYR A 69 18.43 3.46 -6.26
C TYR A 69 16.96 3.40 -5.81
N ILE A 70 16.66 2.82 -4.65
CA ILE A 70 15.30 2.83 -4.08
C ILE A 70 14.84 4.24 -3.68
N LYS A 71 15.71 5.04 -3.04
CA LYS A 71 15.36 6.38 -2.54
C LYS A 71 15.29 7.47 -3.62
N GLY A 72 16.07 7.31 -4.70
CA GLY A 72 16.10 8.21 -5.86
C GLY A 72 14.91 8.02 -6.79
N ARG A 73 14.27 6.85 -6.72
CA ARG A 73 12.95 6.60 -7.29
C ARG A 73 11.89 7.19 -6.36
N SER A 74 11.46 8.42 -6.63
CA SER A 74 10.19 8.92 -6.06
C SER A 74 9.04 8.03 -6.53
N VAL A 75 7.87 8.15 -5.90
CA VAL A 75 6.62 7.48 -6.30
C VAL A 75 6.29 7.69 -7.80
N GLU A 76 6.93 8.67 -8.45
CA GLU A 76 6.86 8.92 -9.90
C GLU A 76 7.57 7.85 -10.76
N ASP A 77 8.62 7.18 -10.28
CA ASP A 77 9.33 6.16 -11.08
C ASP A 77 8.61 4.79 -11.08
N PHE A 78 7.48 4.67 -10.37
CA PHE A 78 6.52 3.57 -10.54
C PHE A 78 5.64 3.73 -11.80
N GLN A 79 5.84 4.80 -12.58
CA GLN A 79 5.08 5.08 -13.80
C GLN A 79 5.28 4.05 -14.92
N ASP A 80 6.27 3.15 -14.86
CA ASP A 80 6.70 2.40 -16.06
C ASP A 80 6.73 0.86 -15.90
N ARG A 81 6.16 0.31 -14.82
CA ARG A 81 6.09 -1.15 -14.65
C ARG A 81 4.72 -1.61 -14.20
N GLY A 82 4.00 -2.24 -15.13
CA GLY A 82 2.70 -2.86 -14.84
C GLY A 82 1.50 -1.92 -14.98
N ALA A 83 1.71 -0.71 -15.49
CA ALA A 83 0.63 0.23 -15.72
C ALA A 83 -0.17 -0.14 -16.99
N TRP A 84 -1.42 0.28 -17.00
CA TRP A 84 -2.27 0.28 -18.17
C TRP A 84 -2.89 1.63 -18.34
N THR A 85 -3.26 1.93 -19.58
CA THR A 85 -4.07 3.10 -19.89
C THR A 85 -5.37 2.65 -20.54
N LEU A 86 -6.44 3.38 -20.30
CA LEU A 86 -7.70 3.25 -21.00
C LEU A 86 -7.98 4.58 -21.69
N ASP A 87 -7.99 4.57 -23.02
CA ASP A 87 -8.60 5.63 -23.81
C ASP A 87 -10.12 5.56 -23.61
N VAL A 88 -10.69 6.58 -22.97
CA VAL A 88 -12.10 6.57 -22.56
C VAL A 88 -13.03 6.67 -23.77
N GLU A 89 -12.62 7.38 -24.81
CA GLU A 89 -13.44 7.61 -26.00
C GLU A 89 -13.40 6.41 -26.94
N ARG A 90 -12.20 5.89 -27.23
CA ARG A 90 -12.01 4.71 -28.07
C ARG A 90 -12.36 3.41 -27.36
N LYS A 91 -12.45 3.43 -26.03
CA LYS A 91 -12.61 2.25 -25.16
C LYS A 91 -11.53 1.21 -25.42
N ILE A 92 -10.28 1.67 -25.54
CA ILE A 92 -9.12 0.81 -25.77
C ILE A 92 -8.26 0.82 -24.51
N VAL A 93 -7.96 -0.37 -24.02
CA VAL A 93 -7.00 -0.59 -22.94
C VAL A 93 -5.66 -0.94 -23.57
N ASP A 94 -4.61 -0.21 -23.21
CA ASP A 94 -3.23 -0.54 -23.55
C ASP A 94 -2.49 -0.98 -22.29
N TYR A 95 -2.16 -2.28 -22.23
CA TYR A 95 -1.40 -2.88 -21.13
C TYR A 95 0.06 -3.10 -21.54
N HIS A 96 0.96 -2.38 -20.87
CA HIS A 96 2.42 -2.46 -21.08
C HIS A 96 3.14 -3.06 -19.86
N GLY A 97 2.43 -3.88 -19.08
CA GLY A 97 2.97 -4.45 -17.86
C GLY A 97 3.72 -5.78 -18.04
N ASP A 98 4.61 -6.03 -17.09
CA ASP A 98 5.39 -7.28 -17.04
C ASP A 98 4.57 -8.47 -16.50
N ARG A 99 3.43 -8.22 -15.84
CA ARG A 99 2.60 -9.29 -15.23
C ARG A 99 1.59 -9.82 -16.24
N GLU A 100 1.32 -11.12 -16.20
CA GLU A 100 0.28 -11.75 -17.03
C GLU A 100 -1.12 -11.53 -16.41
N ILE A 101 -1.53 -10.26 -16.26
CA ILE A 101 -2.84 -9.90 -15.70
C ILE A 101 -3.81 -9.37 -16.76
N LEU A 102 -3.30 -8.86 -17.88
CA LEU A 102 -4.08 -8.48 -19.04
C LEU A 102 -3.31 -8.90 -20.31
N PRO A 103 -3.99 -9.14 -21.43
CA PRO A 103 -3.33 -9.24 -22.72
C PRO A 103 -2.47 -8.00 -22.98
N ARG A 104 -1.23 -8.20 -23.46
CA ARG A 104 -0.32 -7.08 -23.77
C ARG A 104 -0.74 -6.34 -25.03
N GLY A 105 -0.52 -5.03 -25.02
CA GLY A 105 -0.87 -4.13 -26.12
C GLY A 105 -2.31 -3.61 -26.04
N GLU A 106 -2.79 -3.10 -27.17
CA GLU A 106 -4.13 -2.53 -27.30
C GLU A 106 -5.20 -3.62 -27.45
N ILE A 107 -6.14 -3.64 -26.51
CA ILE A 107 -7.36 -4.47 -26.54
C ILE A 107 -8.60 -3.62 -26.28
N SER A 108 -9.77 -4.12 -26.64
CA SER A 108 -11.02 -3.42 -26.28
C SER A 108 -11.25 -3.47 -24.76
N LEU A 109 -11.96 -2.46 -24.22
CA LEU A 109 -12.36 -2.46 -22.82
C LEU A 109 -13.22 -3.69 -22.48
N GLU A 110 -14.08 -4.13 -23.39
CA GLU A 110 -14.91 -5.34 -23.19
C GLU A 110 -14.04 -6.59 -23.04
N GLU A 111 -13.05 -6.75 -23.92
CA GLU A 111 -12.07 -7.84 -23.84
C GLU A 111 -11.26 -7.77 -22.55
N ALA A 112 -10.78 -6.58 -22.15
CA ALA A 112 -10.09 -6.39 -20.88
C ALA A 112 -10.98 -6.81 -19.69
N LEU A 113 -12.26 -6.43 -19.69
CA LEU A 113 -13.24 -6.79 -18.65
C LEU A 113 -13.49 -8.30 -18.55
N THR A 114 -13.28 -9.07 -19.63
CA THR A 114 -13.36 -10.54 -19.56
C THR A 114 -12.27 -11.17 -18.70
N SER A 115 -11.13 -10.48 -18.55
CA SER A 115 -10.01 -10.91 -17.69
C SER A 115 -10.32 -10.72 -16.20
N PHE A 116 -11.41 -10.04 -15.83
CA PHE A 116 -11.82 -9.88 -14.44
C PHE A 116 -12.75 -11.01 -13.99
N HIS A 117 -12.66 -11.38 -12.70
CA HIS A 117 -13.63 -12.28 -12.08
C HIS A 117 -15.05 -11.74 -12.22
N ALA A 118 -16.05 -12.62 -12.36
CA ALA A 118 -17.45 -12.25 -12.63
C ALA A 118 -17.98 -11.18 -11.66
N ASP A 119 -17.83 -11.40 -10.34
CA ASP A 119 -18.21 -10.45 -9.29
C ASP A 119 -17.54 -9.06 -9.39
N ASP A 120 -16.36 -8.97 -10.01
CA ASP A 120 -15.60 -7.71 -10.12
C ASP A 120 -15.83 -7.02 -11.47
N ARG A 121 -16.36 -7.73 -12.46
CA ARG A 121 -16.54 -7.24 -13.83
C ARG A 121 -17.51 -6.07 -13.91
N GLU A 122 -18.74 -6.26 -13.42
CA GLU A 122 -19.77 -5.21 -13.42
C GLU A 122 -19.33 -4.00 -12.59
N ARG A 123 -18.78 -4.26 -11.41
CA ARG A 123 -18.22 -3.23 -10.53
C ARG A 123 -17.14 -2.40 -11.21
N MET A 124 -16.25 -3.02 -11.98
CA MET A 124 -15.21 -2.31 -12.72
C MET A 124 -15.76 -1.51 -13.89
N ALA A 125 -16.74 -2.04 -14.63
CA ALA A 125 -17.40 -1.33 -15.70
C ALA A 125 -18.12 -0.06 -15.17
N ASP A 126 -18.87 -0.19 -14.09
CA ASP A 126 -19.56 0.92 -13.42
C ASP A 126 -18.58 1.96 -12.88
N LEU A 127 -17.46 1.51 -12.30
CA LEU A 127 -16.42 2.40 -11.81
C LEU A 127 -15.79 3.21 -12.94
N ILE A 128 -15.42 2.56 -14.04
CA ILE A 128 -14.83 3.23 -15.20
C ILE A 128 -15.83 4.24 -15.78
N GLN A 129 -17.10 3.86 -15.91
CA GLN A 129 -18.15 4.77 -16.36
C GLN A 129 -18.31 5.97 -15.41
N THR A 130 -18.28 5.73 -14.10
CA THR A 130 -18.35 6.78 -13.08
C THR A 130 -17.17 7.74 -13.20
N LEU A 131 -15.94 7.20 -13.21
CA LEU A 131 -14.71 7.99 -13.33
C LEU A 131 -14.66 8.83 -14.60
N SER A 132 -15.24 8.35 -15.71
CA SER A 132 -15.32 9.12 -16.95
C SER A 132 -16.18 10.40 -16.86
N ARG A 133 -17.07 10.47 -15.86
CA ARG A 133 -18.08 11.53 -15.72
C ARG A 133 -17.79 12.52 -14.59
N ILE A 134 -17.13 12.06 -13.53
CA ILE A 134 -16.94 12.86 -12.32
C ILE A 134 -15.50 13.33 -12.20
N ASP A 135 -15.30 14.41 -11.46
CA ASP A 135 -13.97 14.76 -10.97
C ASP A 135 -13.69 14.04 -9.65
N ALA A 136 -12.90 12.97 -9.73
CA ALA A 136 -12.52 12.15 -8.60
C ALA A 136 -11.00 12.25 -8.35
N PRO A 137 -10.57 12.33 -7.08
CA PRO A 137 -9.17 12.16 -6.76
C PRO A 137 -8.70 10.73 -7.11
N PRO A 138 -7.39 10.48 -7.18
CA PRO A 138 -6.86 9.13 -7.36
C PRO A 138 -7.47 8.15 -6.36
N ILE A 139 -7.98 7.02 -6.86
CA ILE A 139 -8.57 5.96 -6.03
C ILE A 139 -7.74 4.70 -6.13
N THR A 140 -7.76 3.87 -5.09
CA THR A 140 -7.14 2.53 -5.12
C THR A 140 -8.23 1.49 -5.08
N VAL A 141 -8.17 0.55 -6.02
CA VAL A 141 -9.11 -0.56 -6.12
C VAL A 141 -8.39 -1.88 -6.06
N MET A 142 -9.05 -2.86 -5.47
CA MET A 142 -8.60 -4.24 -5.40
C MET A 142 -9.61 -5.10 -6.16
N VAL A 143 -9.09 -5.87 -7.12
CA VAL A 143 -9.89 -6.63 -8.09
C VAL A 143 -9.27 -8.00 -8.30
N ARG A 144 -10.11 -9.00 -8.57
CA ARG A 144 -9.67 -10.33 -8.96
C ARG A 144 -9.60 -10.42 -10.48
N VAL A 145 -8.46 -10.90 -10.96
CA VAL A 145 -8.15 -11.09 -12.37
C VAL A 145 -7.94 -12.58 -12.62
N ILE A 146 -8.51 -13.11 -13.70
CA ILE A 146 -8.36 -14.48 -14.15
C ILE A 146 -7.12 -14.53 -15.05
N THR A 147 -6.10 -15.27 -14.63
CA THR A 147 -4.87 -15.48 -15.40
C THR A 147 -4.73 -16.98 -15.74
N PRO A 148 -3.79 -17.37 -16.62
CA PRO A 148 -3.50 -18.78 -16.88
C PRO A 148 -3.13 -19.59 -15.63
N GLN A 149 -2.62 -18.91 -14.59
CA GLN A 149 -2.24 -19.51 -13.31
C GLN A 149 -3.40 -19.54 -12.29
N GLY A 150 -4.59 -19.07 -12.67
CA GLY A 150 -5.78 -18.99 -11.82
C GLY A 150 -6.16 -17.55 -11.46
N VAL A 151 -6.94 -17.41 -10.39
CA VAL A 151 -7.43 -16.10 -9.95
C VAL A 151 -6.37 -15.38 -9.12
N GLN A 152 -5.92 -14.21 -9.56
CA GLN A 152 -5.01 -13.33 -8.83
C GLN A 152 -5.74 -12.10 -8.31
N VAL A 153 -5.46 -11.73 -7.05
CA VAL A 153 -5.87 -10.42 -6.53
C VAL A 153 -4.82 -9.40 -6.96
N VAL A 154 -5.26 -8.30 -7.57
CA VAL A 154 -4.42 -7.16 -7.94
C VAL A 154 -4.96 -5.89 -7.33
N THR A 155 -4.06 -5.04 -6.85
CA THR A 155 -4.40 -3.70 -6.38
C THR A 155 -3.86 -2.70 -7.38
N THR A 156 -4.72 -1.79 -7.85
CA THR A 156 -4.33 -0.72 -8.79
C THR A 156 -4.84 0.62 -8.31
N ARG A 157 -4.00 1.64 -8.48
CA ARG A 157 -4.34 3.04 -8.28
C ARG A 157 -4.77 3.63 -9.62
N LEU A 158 -6.01 4.10 -9.67
CA LEU A 158 -6.61 4.71 -10.86
C LEU A 158 -6.50 6.23 -10.78
N GLU A 159 -6.05 6.84 -11.88
CA GLU A 159 -5.91 8.29 -12.04
C GLU A 159 -6.55 8.70 -13.36
N CYS A 160 -7.37 9.76 -13.36
CA CYS A 160 -7.98 10.29 -14.57
C CYS A 160 -7.09 11.38 -15.18
N VAL A 161 -6.82 11.29 -16.47
CA VAL A 161 -6.17 12.33 -17.28
C VAL A 161 -7.25 13.07 -18.04
N ARG A 162 -7.20 14.40 -17.98
CA ARG A 162 -8.21 15.29 -18.56
C ARG A 162 -7.60 16.17 -19.64
N ASP A 163 -8.43 16.59 -20.58
CA ASP A 163 -8.08 17.64 -21.53
C ASP A 163 -8.22 19.05 -20.92
N ASN A 164 -7.97 20.08 -21.73
CA ASN A 164 -8.07 21.48 -21.31
C ASN A 164 -9.51 21.93 -20.98
N GLN A 165 -10.53 21.14 -21.34
CA GLN A 165 -11.94 21.39 -21.02
C GLN A 165 -12.39 20.62 -19.77
N GLY A 166 -11.50 19.84 -19.14
CA GLY A 166 -11.81 19.03 -17.98
C GLY A 166 -12.49 17.69 -18.30
N LYS A 167 -12.65 17.34 -19.58
CA LYS A 167 -13.20 16.03 -19.99
C LYS A 167 -12.14 14.95 -19.73
N VAL A 168 -12.52 13.83 -19.13
CA VAL A 168 -11.60 12.68 -18.99
C VAL A 168 -11.35 12.10 -20.37
N ILE A 169 -10.09 12.08 -20.78
CA ILE A 169 -9.64 11.48 -22.05
C ILE A 169 -8.99 10.12 -21.83
N GLN A 170 -8.41 9.91 -20.66
CA GLN A 170 -7.72 8.66 -20.35
C GLN A 170 -7.84 8.32 -18.85
N ILE A 171 -7.91 7.02 -18.54
CA ILE A 171 -7.76 6.51 -17.17
C ILE A 171 -6.47 5.70 -17.13
N VAL A 172 -5.61 6.00 -16.15
CA VAL A 172 -4.34 5.31 -15.97
C VAL A 172 -4.43 4.45 -14.72
N GLY A 173 -4.23 3.14 -14.87
CA GLY A 173 -4.12 2.21 -13.75
C GLY A 173 -2.67 1.88 -13.46
N LYS A 174 -2.19 2.19 -12.25
CA LYS A 174 -0.83 1.86 -11.79
C LYS A 174 -0.91 0.73 -10.78
N PRO A 175 -0.09 -0.33 -10.88
CA PRO A 175 -0.11 -1.39 -9.89
C PRO A 175 0.39 -0.83 -8.56
N VAL A 176 -0.37 -1.11 -7.50
CA VAL A 176 0.10 -0.89 -6.15
C VAL A 176 0.66 -2.22 -5.67
N PRO A 177 1.92 -2.30 -5.21
CA PRO A 177 2.42 -3.54 -4.63
C PRO A 177 1.46 -3.95 -3.52
N ILE A 178 0.86 -5.14 -3.69
CA ILE A 178 0.21 -5.80 -2.57
C ILE A 178 1.36 -6.10 -1.63
N LEU A 179 1.34 -5.47 -0.46
CA LEU A 179 2.24 -5.87 0.60
C LEU A 179 1.83 -7.30 0.93
N ASP A 180 2.54 -8.27 0.37
CA ASP A 180 2.33 -9.65 0.71
C ASP A 180 2.87 -9.86 2.12
N LEU A 181 1.97 -9.72 3.09
CA LEU A 181 2.27 -9.90 4.49
C LEU A 181 2.76 -11.33 4.79
N THR A 182 2.54 -12.29 3.88
CA THR A 182 3.04 -13.67 4.01
C THR A 182 4.50 -13.83 3.59
N LEU A 183 4.98 -12.97 2.67
CA LEU A 183 6.36 -12.99 2.18
C LEU A 183 7.34 -12.14 3.00
N THR A 184 6.84 -11.44 4.02
CA THR A 184 7.72 -10.73 4.97
C THR A 184 7.98 -11.68 6.13
N PRO A 185 9.14 -12.38 6.20
CA PRO A 185 9.29 -13.58 7.04
C PRO A 185 9.19 -13.35 8.55
N GLU A 186 9.09 -12.09 9.00
CA GLU A 186 9.15 -11.74 10.42
C GLU A 186 8.02 -10.80 10.89
N ARG A 187 7.12 -10.34 10.00
CA ARG A 187 6.05 -9.43 10.44
C ARG A 187 4.83 -10.18 10.94
N ARG A 188 4.80 -10.45 12.23
CA ARG A 188 3.58 -10.93 12.90
C ARG A 188 2.57 -9.79 12.96
N ALA A 189 1.41 -10.00 12.34
CA ALA A 189 0.25 -9.15 12.57
C ALA A 189 -0.48 -9.67 13.81
N HIS A 190 -0.61 -8.83 14.83
CA HIS A 190 -1.42 -9.12 15.99
C HIS A 190 -2.75 -8.40 15.84
N PHE A 191 -3.84 -9.10 16.16
CA PHE A 191 -5.20 -8.59 16.09
C PHE A 191 -5.76 -8.54 17.49
N GLY A 192 -6.41 -7.43 17.82
CA GLY A 192 -7.15 -7.29 19.07
C GLY A 192 -8.58 -6.85 18.79
N VAL A 193 -9.51 -7.40 19.54
CA VAL A 193 -10.92 -7.00 19.55
C VAL A 193 -11.22 -6.28 20.84
N TYR A 194 -12.02 -5.22 20.74
CA TYR A 194 -12.51 -4.50 21.90
C TYR A 194 -13.96 -4.06 21.73
N ARG A 195 -14.64 -3.94 22.86
CA ARG A 195 -16.01 -3.43 22.98
C ARG A 195 -16.08 -2.51 24.18
N ARG A 196 -16.63 -1.31 23.98
CA ARG A 196 -16.98 -0.38 25.05
C ARG A 196 -18.48 -0.25 25.09
N ASP A 197 -19.07 -0.66 26.21
CA ASP A 197 -20.47 -0.40 26.50
C ASP A 197 -20.65 1.10 26.78
N LEU A 198 -21.52 1.77 26.01
CA LEU A 198 -21.67 3.23 26.08
C LEU A 198 -22.57 3.68 27.23
N ILE A 199 -23.30 2.75 27.85
CA ILE A 199 -24.23 3.05 28.95
C ILE A 199 -23.49 2.94 30.30
N SER A 200 -22.85 1.80 30.53
CA SER A 200 -22.08 1.51 31.75
C SER A 200 -20.65 2.04 31.71
N GLY A 201 -20.12 2.30 30.51
CA GLY A 201 -18.72 2.66 30.32
C GLY A 201 -17.75 1.47 30.41
N ALA A 202 -18.24 0.25 30.63
CA ALA A 202 -17.43 -0.96 30.72
C ALA A 202 -16.69 -1.22 29.41
N VAL A 203 -15.46 -1.73 29.50
CA VAL A 203 -14.62 -2.05 28.34
C VAL A 203 -14.20 -3.51 28.42
N ASP A 204 -14.60 -4.27 27.41
CA ASP A 204 -14.19 -5.65 27.19
C ASP A 204 -13.11 -5.68 26.12
N ILE A 205 -12.01 -6.38 26.38
CA ILE A 205 -10.87 -6.55 25.48
C ILE A 205 -10.42 -8.00 25.48
N ASP A 206 -10.02 -8.50 24.32
CA ASP A 206 -9.42 -9.83 24.18
C ASP A 206 -7.91 -9.82 24.46
N ASP A 207 -7.30 -11.00 24.40
CA ASP A 207 -5.86 -11.18 24.67
C ASP A 207 -4.98 -10.48 23.64
N GLY A 208 -5.41 -10.44 22.38
CA GLY A 208 -4.65 -9.76 21.33
C GLY A 208 -4.65 -8.25 21.50
N PHE A 209 -5.78 -7.66 21.95
CA PHE A 209 -5.83 -6.25 22.30
C PHE A 209 -4.95 -5.95 23.51
N ARG A 210 -4.97 -6.83 24.53
CA ARG A 210 -4.08 -6.72 25.70
C ARG A 210 -2.61 -6.76 25.30
N GLU A 211 -2.24 -7.64 24.39
CA GLU A 211 -0.86 -7.76 23.88
C GLU A 211 -0.44 -6.49 23.14
N ILE A 212 -1.26 -6.00 22.20
CA ILE A 212 -0.97 -4.80 21.40
C ILE A 212 -0.77 -3.57 22.29
N TYR A 213 -1.61 -3.39 23.32
CA TYR A 213 -1.56 -2.21 24.20
C TYR A 213 -0.75 -2.44 25.49
N ARG A 214 -0.21 -3.65 25.71
CA ARG A 214 0.46 -4.06 26.95
C ARG A 214 -0.39 -3.77 28.20
N ILE A 215 -1.66 -4.20 28.15
CA ILE A 215 -2.62 -4.03 29.24
C ILE A 215 -2.62 -5.29 30.12
N GLY A 216 -2.26 -5.13 31.39
CA GLY A 216 -2.19 -6.23 32.34
C GLY A 216 -3.55 -6.89 32.60
N ILE A 217 -3.52 -8.19 32.91
CA ILE A 217 -4.70 -8.90 33.43
C ILE A 217 -5.08 -8.25 34.76
N GLY A 218 -6.37 -7.90 34.91
CA GLY A 218 -6.88 -7.24 36.11
C GLY A 218 -6.80 -5.71 36.10
N GLU A 219 -6.33 -5.09 35.02
CA GLU A 219 -6.42 -3.63 34.84
C GLU A 219 -7.88 -3.17 35.00
N ARG A 220 -8.12 -2.25 35.93
CA ARG A 220 -9.47 -1.78 36.27
C ARG A 220 -9.89 -0.59 35.42
N ASN A 221 -8.95 0.27 35.01
CA ASN A 221 -9.23 1.43 34.18
C ASN A 221 -8.66 1.27 32.77
N ILE A 222 -9.19 0.26 32.05
CA ILE A 222 -8.73 -0.11 30.71
C ILE A 222 -8.73 1.10 29.76
N ARG A 223 -9.75 1.98 29.82
CA ARG A 223 -9.83 3.16 28.96
C ARG A 223 -8.67 4.12 29.19
N GLU A 224 -8.39 4.47 30.44
CA GLU A 224 -7.29 5.38 30.78
C GLU A 224 -5.95 4.76 30.42
N ALA A 225 -5.73 3.49 30.78
CA ALA A 225 -4.52 2.75 30.44
C ALA A 225 -4.26 2.72 28.92
N VAL A 226 -5.30 2.52 28.10
CA VAL A 226 -5.20 2.58 26.63
C VAL A 226 -4.84 3.98 26.13
N LEU A 227 -5.48 5.02 26.68
CA LEU A 227 -5.21 6.41 26.28
C LEU A 227 -3.78 6.86 26.61
N GLU A 228 -3.24 6.39 27.74
CA GLU A 228 -1.85 6.63 28.12
C GLU A 228 -0.84 6.03 27.13
N ARG A 229 -1.17 4.90 26.50
CA ARG A 229 -0.32 4.27 25.48
C ARG A 229 -0.26 5.04 24.17
N TYR A 230 -1.22 5.90 23.85
CA TYR A 230 -1.10 6.72 22.65
C TYR A 230 0.01 7.76 22.81
N CYS A 231 0.84 7.89 21.78
CA CYS A 231 1.76 9.02 21.67
C CYS A 231 0.97 10.35 21.69
N PRO A 232 1.56 11.46 22.17
CA PRO A 232 0.84 12.72 22.36
C PRO A 232 0.01 13.17 21.15
N ALA A 233 0.60 13.14 19.94
CA ALA A 233 -0.09 13.54 18.71
C ALA A 233 -1.29 12.65 18.32
N SER A 234 -1.34 11.39 18.78
CA SER A 234 -2.47 10.50 18.56
C SER A 234 -3.49 10.56 19.71
N ARG A 235 -3.06 10.88 20.93
CA ARG A 235 -3.89 10.82 22.13
C ARG A 235 -5.12 11.71 22.05
N ASP A 236 -4.95 12.96 21.63
CA ASP A 236 -6.06 13.93 21.54
C ASP A 236 -7.12 13.50 20.52
N LYS A 237 -6.67 12.92 19.40
CA LYS A 237 -7.58 12.40 18.37
C LYS A 237 -8.34 11.16 18.88
N MET A 238 -7.67 10.30 19.63
CA MET A 238 -8.26 9.06 20.11
C MET A 238 -9.19 9.26 21.30
N SER A 239 -8.95 10.29 22.14
CA SER A 239 -9.76 10.57 23.33
C SER A 239 -11.19 10.99 22.99
N GLY A 240 -11.39 11.74 21.89
CA GLY A 240 -12.70 12.17 21.39
C GLY A 240 -13.30 11.30 20.27
N MET A 241 -12.69 10.15 19.98
CA MET A 241 -13.11 9.32 18.84
C MET A 241 -14.55 8.80 18.98
N VAL A 242 -14.93 8.37 20.19
CA VAL A 242 -16.22 7.74 20.46
C VAL A 242 -17.32 8.78 20.39
N GLU A 243 -17.12 9.92 21.05
CA GLU A 243 -18.03 11.06 21.09
C GLU A 243 -18.26 11.59 19.66
N GLY A 244 -17.18 11.80 18.90
CA GLY A 244 -17.27 12.22 17.50
C GLY A 244 -17.81 11.15 16.54
N MET A 245 -18.02 9.91 16.98
CA MET A 245 -18.77 8.90 16.22
C MET A 245 -20.25 8.90 16.59
N VAL A 246 -20.57 9.06 17.88
CA VAL A 246 -21.96 9.21 18.35
C VAL A 246 -22.62 10.44 17.71
N GLU A 247 -21.90 11.55 17.62
CA GLU A 247 -22.39 12.78 16.99
C GLU A 247 -22.58 12.65 15.48
N SER A 248 -21.69 11.91 14.80
CA SER A 248 -21.75 11.76 13.34
C SER A 248 -22.78 10.72 12.87
N GLY A 249 -23.39 9.98 13.78
CA GLY A 249 -24.32 8.89 13.48
C GLY A 249 -23.63 7.55 13.17
N PRO A 250 -24.43 6.49 12.97
CA PRO A 250 -23.92 5.13 12.77
C PRO A 250 -23.03 5.04 11.54
N GLY A 251 -21.85 4.45 11.70
CA GLY A 251 -20.90 4.27 10.61
C GLY A 251 -19.65 3.50 11.02
N ARG A 252 -18.97 2.91 10.03
CA ARG A 252 -17.66 2.30 10.21
C ARG A 252 -16.59 3.37 10.03
N ARG A 253 -15.70 3.53 11.01
CA ARG A 253 -14.57 4.46 10.93
C ARG A 253 -13.26 3.68 10.94
N ARG A 254 -12.41 3.95 9.95
CA ARG A 254 -11.02 3.49 9.94
C ARG A 254 -10.13 4.53 10.58
N TRP A 255 -9.10 4.09 11.28
CA TRP A 255 -8.16 4.98 11.95
C TRP A 255 -6.76 4.37 12.02
N THR A 256 -5.78 5.25 12.21
CA THR A 256 -4.38 4.87 12.44
C THR A 256 -3.83 5.75 13.55
N ALA A 257 -3.00 5.15 14.41
CA ALA A 257 -2.41 5.84 15.55
C ALA A 257 -1.02 5.28 15.87
N CYS A 258 -0.27 6.01 16.69
CA CYS A 258 1.03 5.58 17.20
C CYS A 258 0.93 5.36 18.71
N LEU A 259 1.36 4.18 19.17
CA LEU A 259 1.54 3.86 20.58
C LEU A 259 2.98 4.18 21.00
N CYS A 260 3.14 4.65 22.23
CA CYS A 260 4.41 4.98 22.88
C CYS A 260 4.47 4.23 24.21
N PHE A 261 5.47 3.37 24.38
CA PHE A 261 5.68 2.57 25.59
C PHE A 261 6.78 3.16 26.48
N SER A 262 6.83 2.72 27.73
CA SER A 262 7.77 3.22 28.74
C SER A 262 9.23 2.89 28.46
N ASP A 263 9.50 1.85 27.68
CA ASP A 263 10.83 1.46 27.20
C ASP A 263 11.29 2.29 25.98
N GLY A 264 10.48 3.25 25.52
CA GLY A 264 10.75 4.08 24.35
C GLY A 264 10.31 3.45 23.02
N GLU A 265 9.79 2.22 23.04
CA GLU A 265 9.25 1.57 21.84
C GLU A 265 8.04 2.33 21.31
N LYS A 266 7.94 2.39 19.98
CA LYS A 266 6.79 2.96 19.27
C LYS A 266 6.20 1.93 18.34
N LEU A 267 4.89 1.74 18.44
CA LEU A 267 4.16 0.77 17.64
C LEU A 267 3.07 1.48 16.85
N ARG A 268 3.07 1.30 15.53
CA ARG A 268 2.00 1.84 14.69
C ARG A 268 0.86 0.85 14.63
N VAL A 269 -0.33 1.31 14.98
CA VAL A 269 -1.56 0.52 14.96
C VAL A 269 -2.55 1.12 13.98
N SER A 270 -3.35 0.24 13.37
CA SER A 270 -4.50 0.62 12.55
C SER A 270 -5.73 -0.09 13.07
N GLY A 271 -6.91 0.48 12.89
CA GLY A 271 -8.12 -0.15 13.35
C GLY A 271 -9.34 0.26 12.56
N GLN A 272 -10.40 -0.51 12.76
CA GLN A 272 -11.74 -0.20 12.26
C GLN A 272 -12.73 -0.38 13.39
N SER A 273 -13.61 0.60 13.56
CA SER A 273 -14.59 0.64 14.64
C SER A 273 -15.96 1.05 14.13
N TYR A 274 -17.01 0.70 14.87
CA TYR A 274 -18.40 1.06 14.57
C TYR A 274 -19.21 1.15 15.86
N LEU A 275 -20.41 1.73 15.76
CA LEU A 275 -21.39 1.78 16.83
C LEU A 275 -22.40 0.63 16.65
N GLU A 276 -22.63 -0.14 17.71
CA GLU A 276 -23.81 -0.98 17.83
C GLU A 276 -24.99 -0.12 18.30
N GLU A 277 -26.18 -0.37 17.76
CA GLU A 277 -27.38 0.36 18.10
C GLU A 277 -28.48 -0.59 18.57
N GLN A 278 -29.27 -0.14 19.55
CA GLN A 278 -30.50 -0.81 19.97
C GLN A 278 -31.61 0.22 20.03
N ALA A 279 -32.72 -0.05 19.34
CA ALA A 279 -33.86 0.87 19.20
C ALA A 279 -33.45 2.29 18.74
N GLY A 280 -32.52 2.36 17.78
CA GLY A 280 -32.04 3.62 17.19
C GLY A 280 -31.16 4.47 18.12
N ARG A 281 -30.60 3.88 19.19
CA ARG A 281 -29.65 4.54 20.08
C ARG A 281 -28.34 3.75 20.14
N PRO A 282 -27.16 4.40 20.03
CA PRO A 282 -25.88 3.74 20.24
C PRO A 282 -25.76 3.12 21.62
N THR A 283 -25.47 1.82 21.69
CA THR A 283 -25.32 1.07 22.95
C THR A 283 -23.89 0.59 23.18
N ALA A 284 -23.11 0.36 22.13
CA ALA A 284 -21.70 -0.01 22.26
C ALA A 284 -20.83 0.56 21.14
N PHE A 285 -19.56 0.74 21.44
CA PHE A 285 -18.50 1.06 20.49
C PHE A 285 -17.60 -0.17 20.35
N VAL A 286 -17.60 -0.78 19.17
CA VAL A 286 -16.91 -2.04 18.90
C VAL A 286 -15.84 -1.79 17.85
N GLY A 287 -14.69 -2.44 17.99
CA GLY A 287 -13.65 -2.36 16.97
C GLY A 287 -12.65 -3.49 16.99
N VAL A 288 -11.88 -3.52 15.90
CA VAL A 288 -10.70 -4.36 15.74
C VAL A 288 -9.51 -3.45 15.54
N VAL A 289 -8.43 -3.76 16.22
CA VAL A 289 -7.11 -3.13 16.06
C VAL A 289 -6.13 -4.16 15.52
N VAL A 290 -5.22 -3.70 14.67
CA VAL A 290 -4.12 -4.48 14.14
C VAL A 290 -2.81 -3.73 14.38
N ALA A 291 -1.82 -4.47 14.86
CA ALA A 291 -0.43 -4.03 14.95
C ALA A 291 0.43 -4.90 14.05
N PHE A 292 1.40 -4.27 13.38
CA PHE A 292 2.41 -4.97 12.60
C PHE A 292 3.74 -4.82 13.32
N TYR A 293 4.29 -5.94 13.79
CA TYR A 293 5.64 -6.04 14.35
C TYR A 293 6.65 -6.29 13.24
#